data_AF-A0A6N8HSC1-F1
#
_entry.id   AF-A0A6N8HSC1-F1
#
_cell.length_a   1.000
_cell.length_b   1.000
_cell.length_c   1.000
_cell.angle_alpha   90.00
_cell.angle_beta   90.00
_cell.angle_gamma   90.00
#
_symmetry.space_group_name_H-M   'P 1'
#
loop_
_entity.id
_entity.type
_entity.pdbx_description
1 polymer ?
#
loop_
_entity_poly.entity_id
_entity_poly.type
_entity_poly.pdbx_seq_one_letter_code
_entity_poly.pdbx_strand_id
1 'polypeptide(L)'
;MADALKQAEDALKEFDTAHNTNLIYVVSDGVETCDGDPVQVAKSLSESNAQPIINIIGFNVDTDAQKQLKQMADVSGGIFSTADNQKQLEEEFNRAEKVLEAWEAWKKMLLKMLIAWRSTVNLTF
;
A
#
# COMPACT_ATOMS: atom_id res chain seq x y z
N MET A 1 14.04 -5.56 7.35
CA MET A 1 12.70 -5.29 6.77
C MET A 1 11.65 -4.90 7.81
N ALA A 2 11.45 -5.69 8.86
CA ALA A 2 10.54 -5.43 9.98
C ALA A 2 10.76 -4.04 10.60
N ASP A 3 12.00 -3.62 10.82
CA ASP A 3 12.28 -2.29 11.38
C ASP A 3 11.96 -1.15 10.42
N ALA A 4 12.03 -1.37 9.10
CA ALA A 4 11.59 -0.37 8.12
C ALA A 4 10.06 -0.22 8.16
N LEU A 5 9.33 -1.32 8.35
CA LEU A 5 7.88 -1.26 8.55
C LEU A 5 7.49 -0.59 9.87
N LYS A 6 8.23 -0.80 10.96
CA LYS A 6 8.03 -0.06 12.21
C LYS A 6 8.28 1.44 12.05
N GLN A 7 9.30 1.82 11.29
CA GLN A 7 9.51 3.24 10.97
C GLN A 7 8.38 3.82 10.10
N ALA A 8 7.83 3.03 9.18
CA ALA A 8 6.66 3.42 8.42
C ALA A 8 5.42 3.57 9.32
N GLU A 9 5.24 2.69 10.30
CA GLU A 9 4.20 2.83 11.34
C GLU A 9 4.32 4.16 12.06
N ASP A 10 5.52 4.49 12.56
CA ASP A 10 5.78 5.75 13.26
C ASP A 10 5.47 6.97 12.38
N ALA A 11 5.86 6.93 11.11
CA ALA A 11 5.59 7.98 10.14
C ALA A 11 4.10 8.14 9.81
N LEU A 12 3.31 7.08 9.95
CA LEU A 12 1.89 7.05 9.62
C LEU A 12 0.95 7.33 10.80
N LYS A 13 1.47 7.48 12.04
CA LYS A 13 0.66 7.61 13.26
C LYS A 13 -0.39 8.72 13.22
N GLU A 14 -0.11 9.84 12.55
CA GLU A 14 -1.04 10.98 12.46
C GLU A 14 -2.05 10.86 11.31
N PHE A 15 -1.91 9.86 10.45
CA PHE A 15 -2.73 9.69 9.26
C PHE A 15 -3.77 8.59 9.49
N ASP A 16 -4.81 8.88 10.28
CA ASP A 16 -5.89 7.92 10.51
C ASP A 16 -6.75 7.65 9.25
N THR A 17 -7.56 6.60 9.30
CA THR A 17 -8.47 6.23 8.20
C THR A 17 -9.73 7.09 8.08
N ALA A 18 -9.99 8.01 9.02
CA ALA A 18 -11.15 8.90 8.92
C ALA A 18 -10.95 9.93 7.80
N HIS A 19 -9.70 10.32 7.56
CA HIS A 19 -9.35 11.34 6.56
C HIS A 19 -8.33 10.90 5.54
N ASN A 20 -7.63 9.79 5.76
CA ASN A 20 -6.53 9.36 4.92
C ASN A 20 -6.77 7.96 4.35
N THR A 21 -6.11 7.72 3.21
CA THR A 21 -5.87 6.36 2.71
C THR A 21 -4.37 6.21 2.65
N ASN A 22 -3.83 5.30 3.45
CA ASN A 22 -2.39 5.11 3.55
C ASN A 22 -1.97 3.93 2.67
N LEU A 23 -0.89 4.13 1.93
CA LEU A 23 -0.30 3.13 1.04
C LEU A 23 1.19 3.04 1.36
N ILE A 24 1.69 1.82 1.49
CA ILE A 24 3.12 1.53 1.59
C ILE A 24 3.51 0.71 0.38
N TYR A 25 4.62 1.08 -0.26
CA TYR A 25 5.27 0.26 -1.28
C TYR A 25 6.61 -0.23 -0.73
N VAL A 26 6.76 -1.55 -0.63
CA VAL A 26 8.03 -2.19 -0.27
C VAL A 26 8.67 -2.74 -1.52
N VAL A 27 9.97 -2.49 -1.69
CA VAL A 27 10.81 -3.14 -2.70
C VAL A 27 11.89 -3.91 -1.95
N SER A 28 12.04 -5.19 -2.23
CA SER A 28 13.04 -6.02 -1.55
C SER A 28 13.59 -7.10 -2.45
N ASP A 29 14.88 -7.38 -2.32
CA ASP A 29 15.64 -8.40 -3.03
C ASP A 29 15.81 -9.71 -2.26
N GLY A 30 15.17 -9.87 -1.10
CA GLY A 30 15.27 -11.10 -0.33
C GLY A 30 14.35 -11.17 0.89
N VAL A 31 14.59 -12.20 1.70
CA VAL A 31 13.95 -12.35 3.01
C VAL A 31 14.53 -11.39 4.05
N GLU A 32 13.79 -11.16 5.13
CA GLU A 32 14.35 -10.63 6.36
C GLU A 32 15.52 -11.49 6.86
N THR A 33 16.63 -10.84 7.21
CA THR A 33 17.83 -11.49 7.78
C THR A 33 18.18 -10.98 9.19
N CYS A 34 17.46 -9.95 9.67
CA CYS A 34 17.69 -9.33 10.97
C CYS A 34 16.62 -9.77 11.98
N ASP A 35 16.58 -11.06 12.38
CA ASP A 35 15.81 -11.71 13.48
C ASP A 35 14.34 -11.25 13.74
N GLY A 36 13.77 -10.46 12.84
CA GLY A 36 12.44 -9.87 12.95
C GLY A 36 11.40 -10.71 12.21
N ASP A 37 10.13 -10.45 12.52
CA ASP A 37 9.00 -11.03 11.80
C ASP A 37 8.32 -9.94 10.95
N PRO A 38 8.69 -9.78 9.67
CA PRO A 38 8.11 -8.74 8.82
C PRO A 38 6.63 -9.02 8.51
N VAL A 39 6.18 -10.27 8.57
CA VAL A 39 4.75 -10.63 8.37
C VAL A 39 3.94 -10.18 9.58
N GLN A 40 4.41 -10.45 10.79
CA GLN A 40 3.75 -10.01 12.01
C GLN A 40 3.69 -8.49 12.10
N VAL A 41 4.77 -7.79 11.71
CA VAL A 41 4.78 -6.32 11.67
C VAL A 41 3.81 -5.81 10.60
N ALA A 42 3.81 -6.38 9.39
CA ALA A 42 2.86 -6.01 8.33
C ALA A 42 1.39 -6.17 8.77
N LYS A 43 1.08 -7.27 9.46
CA LYS A 43 -0.25 -7.53 10.03
C LYS A 43 -0.60 -6.51 11.13
N SER A 44 0.32 -6.26 12.06
CA SER A 44 0.07 -5.31 13.15
C SER A 44 -0.16 -3.90 12.60
N LEU A 45 0.59 -3.55 11.55
CA LEU A 45 0.47 -2.27 10.87
C LEU A 45 -0.87 -2.15 10.14
N SER A 46 -1.35 -3.19 9.45
CA SER A 46 -2.68 -3.17 8.80
C SER A 46 -3.84 -3.09 9.79
N GLU A 47 -3.62 -3.49 11.04
CA GLU A 47 -4.57 -3.37 12.17
C GLU A 47 -4.41 -2.05 12.97
N SER A 48 -3.41 -1.21 12.64
CA SER A 48 -3.17 0.09 13.30
C SER A 48 -4.23 1.12 12.94
N ASN A 49 -4.25 2.29 13.61
CA ASN A 49 -5.17 3.39 13.24
C ASN A 49 -4.98 3.89 11.80
N ALA A 50 -3.78 3.73 11.22
CA ALA A 50 -3.48 4.12 9.86
C ALA A 50 -3.95 3.09 8.82
N GLN A 51 -4.10 1.82 9.20
CA GLN A 51 -4.50 0.69 8.35
C GLN A 51 -3.93 0.75 6.92
N PRO A 52 -2.61 0.94 6.72
CA PRO A 52 -2.05 1.08 5.39
C PRO A 52 -2.16 -0.23 4.61
N ILE A 53 -2.41 -0.10 3.31
CA ILE A 53 -2.32 -1.21 2.37
C ILE A 53 -0.85 -1.33 1.94
N ILE A 54 -0.25 -2.50 2.12
CA ILE A 54 1.19 -2.71 1.84
C ILE A 54 1.33 -3.49 0.53
N ASN A 55 1.70 -2.78 -0.53
CA ASN A 55 2.06 -3.36 -1.82
C ASN A 55 3.56 -3.69 -1.84
N ILE A 56 3.92 -4.81 -2.44
CA ILE A 56 5.28 -5.36 -2.36
C ILE A 56 5.77 -5.79 -3.74
N ILE A 57 6.98 -5.35 -4.09
CA ILE A 57 7.71 -5.75 -5.28
C ILE A 57 8.93 -6.56 -4.83
N GLY A 58 8.92 -7.86 -5.13
CA GLY A 58 10.09 -8.74 -4.97
C GLY A 58 11.04 -8.60 -6.15
N PHE A 59 12.23 -8.05 -5.93
CA PHE A 59 13.23 -7.81 -6.97
C PHE A 59 14.27 -8.93 -7.02
N ASN A 60 14.26 -9.75 -8.07
CA ASN A 60 15.20 -10.87 -8.24
C ASN A 60 15.26 -11.80 -7.01
N VAL A 61 14.09 -12.18 -6.50
CA VAL A 61 13.90 -12.95 -5.27
C VAL A 61 13.70 -14.44 -5.53
N ASP A 62 14.25 -15.27 -4.64
CA ASP A 62 14.03 -16.73 -4.65
C ASP A 62 12.63 -17.13 -4.12
N THR A 63 12.34 -18.42 -4.12
CA THR A 63 11.02 -18.94 -3.72
C THR A 63 10.68 -18.67 -2.25
N ASP A 64 11.67 -18.68 -1.36
CA ASP A 64 11.45 -18.45 0.07
C ASP A 64 11.15 -16.98 0.34
N ALA A 65 11.92 -16.09 -0.31
CA ALA A 65 11.66 -14.65 -0.32
C ALA A 65 10.28 -14.32 -0.91
N GLN A 66 9.92 -14.90 -2.06
CA GLN A 66 8.59 -14.71 -2.64
C GLN A 66 7.47 -15.11 -1.68
N LYS A 67 7.62 -16.22 -0.95
CA LYS A 67 6.61 -16.68 0.01
C LYS A 67 6.43 -15.69 1.16
N GLN A 68 7.53 -15.24 1.78
CA GLN A 68 7.48 -14.27 2.87
C GLN A 68 6.87 -12.94 2.41
N LEU A 69 7.38 -12.39 1.30
CA LEU A 69 6.91 -11.12 0.74
C LEU A 69 5.44 -11.18 0.33
N LYS A 70 5.00 -12.28 -0.29
CA LYS A 70 3.59 -12.48 -0.62
C LYS A 70 2.72 -12.50 0.64
N GLN A 71 3.15 -13.21 1.69
CA GLN A 71 2.40 -13.28 2.93
C GLN A 71 2.24 -11.90 3.59
N MET A 72 3.25 -11.05 3.54
CA MET A 72 3.18 -9.67 4.03
C MET A 72 2.14 -8.82 3.27
N ALA A 73 2.11 -8.94 1.95
CA ALA A 73 1.09 -8.26 1.13
C ALA A 73 -0.32 -8.78 1.45
N ASP A 74 -0.47 -10.12 1.56
CA ASP A 74 -1.76 -10.75 1.83
C ASP A 74 -2.35 -10.31 3.18
N VAL A 75 -1.56 -10.28 4.27
CA VAL A 75 -2.06 -9.90 5.62
C VAL A 75 -2.36 -8.41 5.77
N SER A 76 -1.93 -7.59 4.81
CA SER A 76 -2.20 -6.16 4.77
C SER A 76 -3.21 -5.76 3.69
N GLY A 77 -3.77 -6.73 2.97
CA GLY A 77 -4.72 -6.49 1.89
C GLY A 77 -4.10 -5.85 0.64
N GLY A 78 -2.77 -5.86 0.53
CA GLY A 78 -2.04 -5.34 -0.62
C GLY A 78 -1.77 -6.41 -1.67
N ILE A 79 -0.91 -6.04 -2.64
CA ILE A 79 -0.57 -6.89 -3.78
C ILE A 79 0.93 -7.18 -3.78
N PHE A 80 1.28 -8.42 -4.13
CA PHE A 80 2.64 -8.82 -4.41
C PHE A 80 2.89 -8.94 -5.92
N SER A 81 4.00 -8.36 -6.37
CA SER A 81 4.54 -8.46 -7.73
C SER A 81 6.00 -8.90 -7.70
N THR A 82 6.49 -9.47 -8.81
CA THR A 82 7.89 -9.84 -9.00
C THR A 82 8.52 -9.02 -10.12
N ALA A 83 9.80 -8.66 -9.97
CA ALA A 83 10.60 -8.05 -11.01
C ALA A 83 11.99 -8.69 -11.06
N ASP A 84 12.33 -9.36 -12.16
CA ASP A 84 13.59 -10.12 -12.30
C ASP A 84 14.76 -9.26 -12.81
N ASN A 85 14.48 -8.03 -13.25
CA ASN A 85 15.47 -7.12 -13.81
C ASN A 85 15.00 -5.67 -13.76
N GLN A 86 15.90 -4.73 -14.06
CA GLN A 86 15.63 -3.30 -14.03
C GLN A 86 14.40 -2.90 -14.86
N LYS A 87 14.25 -3.45 -16.07
CA LYS A 87 13.12 -3.11 -16.94
C LYS A 87 11.79 -3.50 -16.30
N GLN A 88 11.70 -4.69 -15.72
CA GLN A 88 10.49 -5.13 -15.02
C GLN A 88 10.22 -4.31 -13.74
N LEU A 89 11.28 -3.90 -13.04
CA LEU A 89 11.13 -3.01 -11.87
C LEU A 89 10.56 -1.65 -12.28
N GLU A 90 11.04 -1.08 -13.39
CA GLU A 90 10.49 0.13 -13.98
C GLU A 90 9.02 -0.05 -14.41
N GLU A 91 8.66 -1.21 -14.98
CA GLU A 91 7.28 -1.55 -15.33
C GLU A 91 6.36 -1.58 -14.09
N GLU A 92 6.82 -2.15 -12.97
CA GLU A 92 6.06 -2.17 -11.72
C GLU A 92 5.92 -0.78 -11.08
N PHE A 93 6.95 0.08 -11.15
CA PHE A 93 6.80 1.48 -10.71
C PHE A 93 5.83 2.28 -11.58
N ASN A 94 5.90 2.12 -12.90
CA ASN A 94 4.94 2.74 -13.82
C ASN A 94 3.51 2.25 -13.55
N ARG A 95 3.34 0.98 -13.15
CA ARG A 95 2.05 0.44 -12.75
C ARG A 95 1.57 1.05 -11.44
N ALA A 96 2.45 1.17 -10.44
CA ALA A 96 2.14 1.83 -9.17
C ALA A 96 1.69 3.28 -9.38
N GLU A 97 2.40 4.04 -10.23
CA GLU A 97 2.03 5.42 -10.59
C GLU A 97 0.63 5.48 -11.20
N LYS A 98 0.32 4.63 -12.19
CA LYS A 98 -1.02 4.57 -12.81
C LYS A 98 -2.13 4.24 -11.82
N VAL A 99 -1.86 3.38 -10.84
CA VAL A 99 -2.83 3.07 -9.77
C VAL A 99 -3.09 4.32 -8.92
N LEU A 100 -2.04 5.06 -8.54
CA LEU A 100 -2.17 6.31 -7.79
C LEU A 100 -2.93 7.38 -8.59
N GLU A 101 -2.63 7.54 -9.88
CA GLU A 101 -3.35 8.45 -10.77
C GLU A 101 -4.85 8.11 -10.87
N ALA A 102 -5.16 6.83 -11.06
CA ALA A 102 -6.54 6.35 -11.10
C ALA A 102 -7.27 6.61 -9.78
N TRP A 103 -6.58 6.43 -8.65
CA TRP A 103 -7.12 6.72 -7.32
C TRP A 103 -7.46 8.21 -7.16
N GLU A 104 -6.56 9.10 -7.57
CA GLU A 104 -6.79 10.55 -7.50
C GLU A 104 -7.91 11.01 -8.44
N ALA A 105 -8.00 10.42 -9.63
CA ALA A 105 -9.10 10.67 -10.55
C ALA A 105 -10.45 10.25 -9.94
N TRP A 106 -10.50 9.06 -9.33
CA TRP A 106 -11.69 8.55 -8.65
C TRP A 106 -12.10 9.43 -7.46
N LYS A 107 -11.16 9.83 -6.58
CA LYS A 107 -11.43 10.76 -5.47
C LYS A 107 -12.05 12.06 -5.97
N LYS A 108 -11.46 12.68 -7.01
CA LYS A 108 -11.96 13.92 -7.61
C LYS A 108 -13.36 13.73 -8.19
N MET A 109 -13.62 12.61 -8.85
CA MET A 109 -14.93 12.28 -9.40
C MET A 109 -15.98 12.17 -8.29
N LEU A 110 -15.69 11.44 -7.21
CA LEU A 110 -16.60 11.30 -6.07
C LEU A 110 -16.91 12.63 -5.39
N LEU A 111 -15.89 13.47 -5.19
CA LEU A 111 -16.08 14.81 -4.63
C LEU A 111 -17.01 15.66 -5.51
N LYS A 112 -16.84 15.63 -6.83
CA LYS A 112 -17.73 16.32 -7.77
C LYS A 112 -19.17 15.79 -7.69
N MET A 113 -19.35 14.48 -7.64
CA MET A 113 -20.67 13.85 -7.51
C MET A 113 -21.35 14.22 -6.19
N LEU A 114 -20.62 14.23 -5.08
CA LEU A 114 -21.13 14.63 -3.76
C LEU A 114 -21.59 16.10 -3.76
N ILE A 115 -20.79 17.00 -4.34
CA ILE A 115 -21.13 18.43 -4.45
C ILE A 115 -22.38 18.62 -5.33
N ALA A 116 -22.43 17.95 -6.48
CA ALA A 116 -23.58 18.02 -7.37
C ALA A 116 -24.86 17.52 -6.67
N TRP A 117 -24.78 16.38 -5.99
CA TRP A 117 -25.89 15.82 -5.22
C TRP A 117 -26.38 16.76 -4.11
N ARG A 118 -25.46 17.36 -3.33
CA ARG A 118 -25.82 18.37 -2.30
C ARG A 118 -26.58 19.56 -2.90
N SER A 119 -26.16 20.04 -4.07
CA SER A 119 -26.84 21.13 -4.77
C SER A 119 -28.23 20.75 -5.27
N THR A 120 -28.43 19.51 -5.72
CA THR A 120 -29.74 19.02 -6.16
C THR A 120 -30.72 18.84 -5.01
N VAL A 121 -30.26 18.35 -3.86
CA VAL A 121 -31.11 18.11 -2.67
C VAL A 121 -31.46 19.42 -1.94
N ASN A 122 -30.56 20.41 -1.91
CA ASN A 122 -30.85 21.73 -1.34
C ASN A 122 -31.83 22.59 -2.17
N LEU A 123 -32.19 22.18 -3.39
CA LEU A 123 -33.20 22.84 -4.22
C LEU A 123 -34.60 22.21 -4.09
N THR A 124 -34.76 21.22 -3.20
CA THR A 124 -36.02 20.46 -3.02
C THR A 124 -36.76 20.74 -1.71
N PHE A 125 -36.50 21.87 -1.03
CA PHE A 125 -37.32 22.38 0.07
C PHE A 125 -37.50 23.90 -0.03
#